data_AF-A0A813IIC0-F1
#
_entry.id   AF-A0A813IIC0-F1
#
_cell.length_a   1.000
_cell.length_b   1.000
_cell.length_c   1.000
_cell.angle_alpha   90.00
_cell.angle_beta   90.00
_cell.angle_gamma   90.00
#
_symmetry.space_group_name_H-M   'P 1'
#
loop_
_entity.id
_entity.type
_entity.pdbx_description
1 polymer ?
#
loop_
_entity_poly.entity_id
_entity_poly.type
_entity_poly.pdbx_seq_one_letter_code
_entity_poly.pdbx_strand_id
1 'polypeptide(L)'
;MLNRRLLQLLGLAVAAASAASPQASCSDHAGAASASSALLQLSTQQQQELLTVSQVQDTSKDQQGPGYEHPAWLQACKTIYLDVGSNIGVMVRKLYEPESYPEATALPLFSSRFGPPNLRGLPSNVSGICALGFEPNPHRTSHLAELASNYSSKGWHVHFYPFAAWSGEGTMQFNIQNKPERADWGAKLVDKSAELSSTVEDLVSVRSIDLAAFVKSLPAQSVGLMKMDIEGAEYETLAHMLEKDVLCSDFIPEMFMEAHGWGDISHWTGSRTFEAVAEALSSASCSAETQRTKLNSLDDETYLMDDGVIKVDDEK
;
A
#
# COMPACT_ATOMS: atom_id res chain seq x y z
N MET A 1 48.95 19.82 -3.43
CA MET A 1 50.03 18.89 -2.99
C MET A 1 49.33 17.65 -2.48
N LEU A 2 49.32 16.55 -3.23
CA LEU A 2 50.06 15.32 -2.89
C LEU A 2 50.19 15.03 -1.39
N ASN A 3 49.57 13.93 -0.95
CA ASN A 3 50.35 12.84 -0.35
C ASN A 3 49.90 11.48 -0.97
N ARG A 4 50.74 10.44 -0.88
CA ARG A 4 50.59 9.16 -1.62
C ARG A 4 51.10 7.97 -0.78
N ARG A 5 50.74 6.75 -1.22
CA ARG A 5 51.17 5.40 -0.72
C ARG A 5 50.41 4.97 0.54
N LEU A 6 50.15 3.68 0.81
CA LEU A 6 50.72 2.39 0.36
C LEU A 6 49.57 1.53 -0.30
N LEU A 7 49.71 0.58 -1.24
CA LEU A 7 50.51 -0.67 -1.36
C LEU A 7 50.36 -1.60 -0.12
N GLN A 8 50.23 -2.95 -0.18
CA GLN A 8 49.93 -3.99 -1.19
C GLN A 8 49.70 -5.33 -0.39
N LEU A 9 49.37 -6.55 -0.85
CA LEU A 9 49.31 -7.29 -2.14
C LEU A 9 48.35 -8.52 -1.96
N LEU A 10 48.48 -9.59 -2.79
CA LEU A 10 47.86 -10.95 -2.71
C LEU A 10 46.36 -11.07 -3.10
N GLY A 11 45.89 -12.16 -3.71
CA GLY A 11 46.60 -13.34 -4.26
C GLY A 11 45.62 -14.45 -4.72
N LEU A 12 45.86 -15.11 -5.85
CA LEU A 12 44.94 -16.12 -6.42
C LEU A 12 45.02 -17.49 -5.72
N ALA A 13 43.88 -18.20 -5.68
CA ALA A 13 43.84 -19.66 -5.80
C ALA A 13 42.54 -20.10 -6.49
N VAL A 14 42.64 -21.03 -7.45
CA VAL A 14 41.49 -21.73 -8.07
C VAL A 14 41.73 -23.22 -7.87
N ALA A 15 40.69 -23.96 -7.47
CA ALA A 15 40.71 -25.42 -7.44
C ALA A 15 39.32 -25.96 -7.81
N ALA A 16 39.23 -26.64 -8.95
CA ALA A 16 38.08 -27.46 -9.32
C ALA A 16 38.40 -28.93 -9.00
N ALA A 17 37.41 -29.68 -8.52
CA ALA A 17 37.57 -31.10 -8.20
C ALA A 17 36.49 -31.92 -8.92
N SER A 18 36.91 -32.71 -9.90
CA SER A 18 36.09 -33.77 -10.50
C SER A 18 36.56 -35.13 -9.98
N ALA A 19 35.62 -36.01 -9.64
CA ALA A 19 35.89 -37.40 -9.30
C ALA A 19 34.85 -38.30 -9.99
N ALA A 20 35.32 -39.38 -10.61
CA ALA A 20 34.50 -40.26 -11.45
C ALA A 20 34.16 -41.58 -10.73
N SER A 21 33.06 -42.21 -11.16
CA SER A 21 32.60 -43.51 -10.65
C SER A 21 33.41 -44.69 -11.22
N PRO A 22 33.67 -45.76 -10.44
CA PRO A 22 34.15 -47.03 -10.96
C PRO A 22 33.00 -47.99 -11.34
N GLN A 23 33.23 -48.84 -12.34
CA GLN A 23 32.35 -49.97 -12.72
C GLN A 23 33.02 -51.31 -12.42
N ALA A 24 32.29 -52.28 -11.85
CA ALA A 24 32.52 -53.73 -11.85
C ALA A 24 31.45 -54.40 -10.95
N SER A 25 30.98 -55.64 -11.15
CA SER A 25 31.07 -56.58 -12.28
C SER A 25 29.93 -57.61 -12.16
N CYS A 26 29.57 -58.32 -13.24
CA CYS A 26 28.50 -59.33 -13.24
C CYS A 26 29.03 -60.75 -12.98
N SER A 27 28.15 -61.62 -12.46
CA SER A 27 28.25 -63.09 -12.51
C SER A 27 26.83 -63.68 -12.63
N ASP A 28 26.69 -64.78 -13.37
CA ASP A 28 25.39 -65.34 -13.77
C ASP A 28 24.65 -66.15 -12.70
N HIS A 29 23.33 -66.29 -12.87
CA HIS A 29 22.72 -67.62 -13.07
C HIS A 29 21.33 -67.51 -13.70
N ALA A 30 20.93 -68.52 -14.48
CA ALA A 30 19.69 -68.52 -15.26
C ALA A 30 18.49 -69.08 -14.47
N GLY A 31 17.31 -68.47 -14.65
CA GLY A 31 16.03 -68.95 -14.13
C GLY A 31 14.86 -68.34 -14.91
N ALA A 32 14.32 -69.08 -15.87
CA ALA A 32 13.35 -68.56 -16.84
C ALA A 32 11.88 -68.75 -16.42
N ALA A 33 11.01 -67.92 -17.02
CA ALA A 33 9.57 -68.14 -17.20
C ALA A 33 8.66 -68.25 -15.94
N SER A 34 8.39 -67.10 -15.30
CA SER A 34 7.07 -66.85 -14.67
C SER A 34 6.77 -65.35 -14.43
N ALA A 35 7.77 -64.54 -14.07
CA ALA A 35 7.57 -63.15 -13.62
C ALA A 35 7.10 -62.13 -14.67
N SER A 36 7.09 -62.47 -15.97
CA SER A 36 6.97 -61.47 -17.05
C SER A 36 5.61 -60.77 -17.11
N SER A 37 4.51 -61.43 -16.72
CA SER A 37 3.18 -60.80 -16.70
C SER A 37 2.98 -59.89 -15.48
N ALA A 38 3.58 -60.22 -14.34
CA ALA A 38 3.50 -59.41 -13.13
C ALA A 38 4.30 -58.10 -13.26
N LEU A 39 5.48 -58.14 -13.89
CA LEU A 39 6.32 -56.96 -14.12
C LEU A 39 5.65 -55.93 -15.03
N LEU A 40 4.92 -56.36 -16.07
CA LEU A 40 4.13 -55.44 -16.90
C LEU A 40 3.03 -54.74 -16.09
N GLN A 41 2.29 -55.49 -15.26
CA GLN A 41 1.20 -54.94 -14.45
C GLN A 41 1.69 -53.93 -13.40
N LEU A 42 2.80 -54.24 -12.72
CA LEU A 42 3.47 -53.31 -11.78
C LEU A 42 3.91 -52.02 -12.45
N SER A 43 4.49 -52.09 -13.66
CA SER A 43 4.90 -50.88 -14.40
C SER A 43 3.70 -50.00 -14.80
N THR A 44 2.56 -50.59 -15.14
CA THR A 44 1.34 -49.82 -15.47
C THR A 44 0.69 -49.19 -14.24
N GLN A 45 0.72 -49.85 -13.07
CA GLN A 45 0.20 -49.24 -11.83
C GLN A 45 1.07 -48.05 -11.39
N GLN A 46 2.41 -48.20 -11.40
CA GLN A 46 3.29 -47.08 -11.05
C GLN A 46 3.17 -45.89 -12.03
N GLN A 47 2.91 -46.13 -13.31
CA GLN A 47 2.64 -45.05 -14.27
C GLN A 47 1.27 -44.38 -14.05
N GLN A 48 0.25 -45.11 -13.55
CA GLN A 48 -1.04 -44.52 -13.21
C GLN A 48 -0.97 -43.69 -11.91
N GLU A 49 -0.26 -44.15 -10.88
CA GLU A 49 -0.04 -43.36 -9.66
C GLU A 49 0.73 -42.05 -9.97
N LEU A 50 1.78 -42.11 -10.79
CA LEU A 50 2.57 -40.93 -11.16
C LEU A 50 1.76 -39.90 -11.97
N LEU A 51 0.76 -40.34 -12.74
CA LEU A 51 -0.18 -39.45 -13.45
C LEU A 51 -1.23 -38.83 -12.53
N THR A 52 -1.65 -39.50 -11.46
CA THR A 52 -2.58 -38.91 -10.46
C THR A 52 -1.91 -37.87 -9.55
N VAL A 53 -0.59 -37.94 -9.34
CA VAL A 53 0.16 -36.93 -8.54
C VAL A 53 0.20 -35.55 -9.23
N SER A 54 -0.02 -35.48 -10.55
CA SER A 54 -0.12 -34.20 -11.29
C SER A 54 -1.46 -33.47 -11.16
N GLN A 55 -2.36 -33.93 -10.28
CA GLN A 55 -3.61 -33.22 -9.95
C GLN A 55 -3.78 -32.91 -8.45
N VAL A 56 -2.67 -32.59 -7.76
CA VAL A 56 -2.76 -31.59 -6.70
C VAL A 56 -3.09 -30.26 -7.38
N GLN A 57 -4.39 -29.91 -7.44
CA GLN A 57 -4.79 -28.58 -7.87
C GLN A 57 -4.21 -27.56 -6.90
N ASP A 58 -3.53 -26.55 -7.45
CA ASP A 58 -2.95 -25.45 -6.69
C ASP A 58 -4.06 -24.54 -6.14
N THR A 59 -4.56 -24.87 -4.95
CA THR A 59 -5.62 -24.14 -4.25
C THR A 59 -5.15 -22.80 -3.67
N SER A 60 -3.91 -22.36 -3.92
CA SER A 60 -3.44 -21.02 -3.53
C SER A 60 -4.15 -19.89 -4.29
N LYS A 61 -4.78 -20.18 -5.44
CA LYS A 61 -5.44 -19.17 -6.27
C LYS A 61 -6.75 -18.60 -5.70
N ASP A 62 -7.36 -19.27 -4.73
CA ASP A 62 -8.61 -18.80 -4.08
C ASP A 62 -8.35 -17.93 -2.82
N GLN A 63 -7.08 -17.55 -2.58
CA GLN A 63 -6.70 -16.51 -1.61
C GLN A 63 -5.89 -15.36 -2.24
N GLN A 64 -6.06 -15.13 -3.54
CA GLN A 64 -5.75 -13.82 -4.10
C GLN A 64 -6.86 -12.85 -3.73
N GLY A 65 -6.62 -12.05 -2.69
CA GLY A 65 -7.38 -10.82 -2.45
C GLY A 65 -7.26 -9.86 -3.66
N PRO A 66 -8.00 -8.74 -3.68
CA PRO A 66 -8.03 -7.86 -4.84
C PRO A 66 -6.61 -7.44 -5.26
N GLY A 67 -6.38 -7.37 -6.58
CA GLY A 67 -5.07 -7.08 -7.15
C GLY A 67 -4.64 -5.64 -6.88
N TYR A 68 -4.11 -5.38 -5.68
CA TYR A 68 -3.60 -4.07 -5.27
C TYR A 68 -2.12 -3.86 -5.64
N GLU A 69 -1.43 -4.91 -6.08
CA GLU A 69 -0.01 -4.88 -6.51
C GLU A 69 0.95 -4.32 -5.43
N HIS A 70 0.67 -4.63 -4.15
CA HIS A 70 1.45 -4.20 -3.00
C HIS A 70 2.97 -4.39 -3.20
N PRO A 71 3.81 -3.38 -2.86
CA PRO A 71 5.24 -3.47 -3.04
C PRO A 71 5.85 -4.55 -2.13
N ALA A 72 6.83 -5.31 -2.64
CA ALA A 72 7.43 -6.43 -1.92
C ALA A 72 8.06 -6.06 -0.56
N TRP A 73 8.43 -4.79 -0.36
CA TRP A 73 8.95 -4.28 0.92
C TRP A 73 7.89 -4.09 2.00
N LEU A 74 6.59 -4.19 1.68
CA LEU A 74 5.49 -3.93 2.63
C LEU A 74 5.56 -4.82 3.88
N GLN A 75 6.03 -6.07 3.72
CA GLN A 75 6.21 -7.03 4.82
C GLN A 75 7.35 -6.67 5.78
N ALA A 76 8.15 -5.63 5.50
CA ALA A 76 9.18 -5.08 6.37
C ALA A 76 8.75 -3.82 7.14
N CYS A 77 7.54 -3.30 6.88
CA CYS A 77 7.00 -2.13 7.56
C CYS A 77 6.57 -2.49 8.98
N LYS A 78 7.14 -1.79 9.98
CA LYS A 78 6.71 -1.90 11.39
C LYS A 78 5.55 -0.97 11.70
N THR A 79 5.45 0.14 10.97
CA THR A 79 4.39 1.13 11.09
C THR A 79 4.19 1.85 9.75
N ILE A 80 2.94 2.06 9.36
CA ILE A 80 2.51 2.62 8.08
C ILE A 80 1.73 3.90 8.38
N TYR A 81 2.09 4.99 7.69
CA TYR A 81 1.20 6.11 7.47
C TYR A 81 0.33 5.82 6.24
N LEU A 82 -0.99 5.86 6.41
CA LEU A 82 -1.96 5.63 5.34
C LEU A 82 -2.58 6.98 4.94
N ASP A 83 -2.24 7.47 3.75
CA ASP A 83 -2.59 8.80 3.26
C ASP A 83 -3.71 8.69 2.21
N VAL A 84 -4.96 8.68 2.67
CA VAL A 84 -6.12 8.50 1.80
C VAL A 84 -6.52 9.87 1.23
N GLY A 85 -6.24 10.06 -0.07
CA GLY A 85 -6.30 11.35 -0.77
C GLY A 85 -5.00 12.12 -0.64
N SER A 86 -3.95 11.69 -1.35
CA SER A 86 -2.62 12.28 -1.28
C SER A 86 -2.46 13.58 -2.06
N ASN A 87 -3.26 13.81 -3.11
CA ASN A 87 -3.10 14.90 -4.08
C ASN A 87 -1.65 14.99 -4.61
N ILE A 88 -0.90 16.04 -4.26
CA ILE A 88 0.51 16.23 -4.65
C ILE A 88 1.52 15.55 -3.68
N GLY A 89 1.04 14.81 -2.68
CA GLY A 89 1.86 14.01 -1.76
C GLY A 89 2.44 14.79 -0.56
N VAL A 90 2.05 16.05 -0.35
CA VAL A 90 2.57 16.94 0.71
C VAL A 90 2.51 16.32 2.10
N MET A 91 1.46 15.55 2.42
CA MET A 91 1.34 14.89 3.73
C MET A 91 2.39 13.80 3.95
N VAL A 92 2.69 12.99 2.93
CA VAL A 92 3.82 12.04 2.95
C VAL A 92 5.16 12.78 2.99
N ARG A 93 5.27 13.95 2.38
CA ARG A 93 6.48 14.79 2.49
C ARG A 93 6.67 15.36 3.90
N LYS A 94 5.61 15.85 4.56
CA LYS A 94 5.61 16.27 5.98
C LYS A 94 6.03 15.14 6.94
N LEU A 95 5.79 13.87 6.58
CA LEU A 95 6.23 12.71 7.35
C LEU A 95 7.76 12.50 7.29
N TYR A 96 8.40 12.65 6.13
CA TYR A 96 9.83 12.34 5.95
C TYR A 96 10.77 13.56 5.94
N GLU A 97 10.28 14.74 5.57
CA GLU A 97 11.04 15.99 5.40
C GLU A 97 10.47 17.13 6.28
N PRO A 98 10.20 16.92 7.59
CA PRO A 98 9.45 17.88 8.41
C PRO A 98 10.16 19.24 8.59
N GLU A 99 11.49 19.31 8.43
CA GLU A 99 12.25 20.55 8.44
C GLU A 99 11.87 21.51 7.30
N SER A 100 11.28 20.99 6.20
CA SER A 100 10.73 21.80 5.10
C SER A 100 9.35 22.39 5.41
N TYR A 101 8.70 21.95 6.50
CA TYR A 101 7.31 22.29 6.85
C TYR A 101 7.19 22.88 8.27
N PRO A 102 7.95 23.95 8.62
CA PRO A 102 7.81 24.57 9.93
C PRO A 102 6.35 24.95 10.20
N GLU A 103 5.92 24.74 11.45
CA GLU A 103 4.57 25.06 11.95
C GLU A 103 3.39 24.26 11.33
N ALA A 104 3.62 23.35 10.37
CA ALA A 104 2.57 22.48 9.81
C ALA A 104 1.89 21.61 10.90
N THR A 105 0.56 21.59 10.90
CA THR A 105 -0.23 21.14 12.07
C THR A 105 -0.23 19.63 12.27
N ALA A 106 0.16 18.84 11.25
CA ALA A 106 0.37 17.41 11.38
C ALA A 106 1.70 17.01 12.05
N LEU A 107 2.69 17.90 12.14
CA LEU A 107 4.02 17.54 12.69
C LEU A 107 3.99 17.04 14.15
N PRO A 108 3.17 17.57 15.07
CA PRO A 108 3.01 16.99 16.41
C PRO A 108 2.44 15.57 16.38
N LEU A 109 1.45 15.30 15.51
CA LEU A 109 0.80 14.00 15.39
C LEU A 109 1.75 12.95 14.78
N PHE A 110 2.47 13.31 13.71
CA PHE A 110 3.55 12.47 13.17
C PHE A 110 4.64 12.21 14.21
N SER A 111 5.02 13.22 15.01
CA SER A 111 6.03 13.06 16.06
C SER A 111 5.54 12.16 17.20
N SER A 112 4.24 12.12 17.47
CA SER A 112 3.62 11.21 18.45
C SER A 112 3.45 9.77 17.96
N ARG A 113 3.40 9.52 16.64
CA ARG A 113 3.15 8.17 16.07
C ARG A 113 4.35 7.51 15.41
N PHE A 114 5.22 8.30 14.79
CA PHE A 114 6.40 7.84 14.06
C PHE A 114 7.71 8.35 14.67
N GLY A 115 7.62 9.14 15.75
CA GLY A 115 8.75 9.64 16.51
C GLY A 115 9.39 10.91 15.94
N PRO A 116 10.49 11.39 16.54
CA PRO A 116 11.09 12.67 16.20
C PRO A 116 11.63 12.70 14.75
N PRO A 117 11.78 13.90 14.14
CA PRO A 117 12.27 14.06 12.77
C PRO A 117 13.51 13.21 12.41
N ASN A 118 14.50 13.16 13.30
CA ASN A 118 15.75 12.42 13.11
C ASN A 118 15.60 10.89 13.14
N LEU A 119 14.46 10.35 13.58
CA LEU A 119 14.07 8.95 13.41
C LEU A 119 13.31 8.74 12.10
N ARG A 120 12.41 9.68 11.76
CA ARG A 120 11.59 9.63 10.53
C ARG A 120 12.43 9.72 9.26
N GLY A 121 13.47 10.56 9.26
CA GLY A 121 14.41 10.67 8.15
C GLY A 121 15.36 9.48 7.95
N LEU A 122 15.38 8.48 8.85
CA LEU A 122 16.19 7.27 8.64
C LEU A 122 15.54 6.33 7.60
N PRO A 123 16.34 5.59 6.81
CA PRO A 123 15.83 4.56 5.90
C PRO A 123 14.84 3.61 6.57
N SER A 124 13.81 3.20 5.82
CA SER A 124 12.68 2.42 6.33
C SER A 124 13.05 1.03 6.84
N ASN A 125 14.19 0.46 6.42
CA ASN A 125 14.73 -0.78 7.00
C ASN A 125 15.35 -0.59 8.39
N VAL A 126 15.64 0.66 8.81
CA VAL A 126 16.08 1.01 10.16
C VAL A 126 14.89 1.49 11.00
N SER A 127 14.20 2.54 10.55
CA SER A 127 13.07 3.14 11.28
C SER A 127 11.87 2.21 11.35
N GLY A 128 11.61 1.44 10.30
CA GLY A 128 10.40 0.63 10.12
C GLY A 128 9.19 1.42 9.64
N ILE A 129 9.36 2.70 9.31
CA ILE A 129 8.28 3.61 8.89
C ILE A 129 8.11 3.53 7.37
N CYS A 130 6.89 3.25 6.91
CA CYS A 130 6.50 3.30 5.51
C CYS A 130 5.34 4.29 5.30
N ALA A 131 5.13 4.77 4.08
CA ALA A 131 3.92 5.51 3.71
C ALA A 131 3.23 4.88 2.49
N LEU A 132 1.91 4.76 2.57
CA LEU A 132 1.05 4.31 1.48
C LEU A 132 0.02 5.39 1.21
N GLY A 133 -0.01 5.95 -0.01
CA GLY A 133 -0.95 6.98 -0.41
C GLY A 133 -1.97 6.50 -1.43
N PHE A 134 -3.11 7.17 -1.52
CA PHE A 134 -4.13 6.97 -2.56
C PHE A 134 -4.36 8.26 -3.32
N GLU A 135 -4.28 8.21 -4.65
CA GLU A 135 -4.63 9.35 -5.49
C GLU A 135 -5.19 8.91 -6.85
N PRO A 136 -6.52 8.99 -7.07
CA PRO A 136 -7.15 8.60 -8.34
C PRO A 136 -6.93 9.58 -9.50
N ASN A 137 -6.53 10.83 -9.26
CA ASN A 137 -6.37 11.83 -10.33
C ASN A 137 -5.19 11.47 -11.27
N PRO A 138 -5.43 11.18 -12.57
CA PRO A 138 -4.36 10.81 -13.50
C PRO A 138 -3.33 11.92 -13.73
N HIS A 139 -3.66 13.20 -13.44
CA HIS A 139 -2.69 14.30 -13.48
C HIS A 139 -1.64 14.23 -12.35
N ARG A 140 -1.85 13.40 -11.32
CA ARG A 140 -0.90 13.19 -10.21
C ARG A 140 -0.03 11.96 -10.37
N THR A 141 -0.42 10.98 -11.17
CA THR A 141 0.25 9.68 -11.25
C THR A 141 1.75 9.79 -11.57
N SER A 142 2.14 10.59 -12.57
CA SER A 142 3.56 10.78 -12.93
C SER A 142 4.36 11.45 -11.82
N HIS A 143 3.80 12.50 -11.19
CA HIS A 143 4.42 13.24 -10.10
C HIS A 143 4.63 12.37 -8.86
N LEU A 144 3.58 11.66 -8.43
CA LEU A 144 3.64 10.76 -7.27
C LEU A 144 4.58 9.55 -7.50
N ALA A 145 4.66 9.05 -8.73
CA ALA A 145 5.63 8.01 -9.11
C ALA A 145 7.08 8.54 -9.04
N GLU A 146 7.33 9.78 -9.48
CA GLU A 146 8.65 10.43 -9.33
C GLU A 146 8.99 10.67 -7.86
N LEU A 147 8.04 11.17 -7.05
CA LEU A 147 8.20 11.36 -5.61
C LEU A 147 8.55 10.03 -4.90
N ALA A 148 7.82 8.96 -5.17
CA ALA A 148 8.09 7.63 -4.62
C ALA A 148 9.44 7.06 -5.09
N SER A 149 9.86 7.31 -6.32
CA SER A 149 11.18 6.94 -6.85
C SER A 149 12.30 7.70 -6.13
N ASN A 150 12.17 9.02 -6.01
CA ASN A 150 13.11 9.89 -5.32
C ASN A 150 13.24 9.53 -3.83
N TYR A 151 12.13 9.18 -3.16
CA TYR A 151 12.12 8.72 -1.78
C TYR A 151 12.70 7.30 -1.62
N SER A 152 12.45 6.40 -2.58
CA SER A 152 13.11 5.08 -2.64
C SER A 152 14.64 5.22 -2.74
N SER A 153 15.15 6.25 -3.45
CA SER A 153 16.60 6.53 -3.52
C SER A 153 17.21 6.96 -2.18
N LYS A 154 16.40 7.54 -1.28
CA LYS A 154 16.76 7.87 0.11
C LYS A 154 16.63 6.66 1.06
N GLY A 155 16.12 5.54 0.56
CA GLY A 155 15.81 4.35 1.36
C GLY A 155 14.48 4.44 2.12
N TRP A 156 13.60 5.38 1.76
CA TRP A 156 12.25 5.50 2.33
C TRP A 156 11.24 4.68 1.51
N HIS A 157 10.47 3.85 2.19
CA HIS A 157 9.46 2.97 1.60
C HIS A 157 8.14 3.74 1.41
N VAL A 158 7.95 4.30 0.21
CA VAL A 158 6.75 5.04 -0.18
C VAL A 158 6.14 4.48 -1.46
N HIS A 159 4.82 4.36 -1.50
CA HIS A 159 4.06 3.96 -2.68
C HIS A 159 2.72 4.70 -2.74
N PHE A 160 2.33 5.15 -3.94
CA PHE A 160 1.03 5.79 -4.18
C PHE A 160 0.21 4.92 -5.13
N TYR A 161 -0.96 4.48 -4.68
CA TYR A 161 -1.89 3.69 -5.47
C TYR A 161 -2.80 4.63 -6.29
N PRO A 162 -2.92 4.46 -7.62
CA PRO A 162 -3.75 5.29 -8.48
C PRO A 162 -5.24 4.89 -8.42
N PHE A 163 -5.77 4.70 -7.20
CA PHE A 163 -7.12 4.20 -6.93
C PHE A 163 -7.89 5.19 -6.05
N ALA A 164 -9.20 5.28 -6.25
CA ALA A 164 -10.10 5.99 -5.34
C ALA A 164 -10.50 5.06 -4.20
N ALA A 165 -10.37 5.51 -2.95
CA ALA A 165 -10.91 4.80 -1.80
C ALA A 165 -12.45 4.89 -1.79
N TRP A 166 -13.11 3.76 -1.54
CA TRP A 166 -14.57 3.64 -1.57
C TRP A 166 -15.10 2.47 -0.72
N SER A 167 -16.42 2.29 -0.72
CA SER A 167 -17.11 1.10 -0.21
C SER A 167 -17.05 -0.13 -1.15
N GLY A 168 -16.31 -0.08 -2.27
CA GLY A 168 -16.30 -1.18 -3.24
C GLY A 168 -15.28 -1.09 -4.38
N GLU A 169 -14.76 -2.26 -4.75
CA GLU A 169 -13.96 -2.49 -5.97
C GLU A 169 -14.80 -2.27 -7.23
N GLY A 170 -14.24 -1.54 -8.22
CA GLY A 170 -14.92 -1.30 -9.48
C GLY A 170 -14.35 -0.14 -10.28
N THR A 171 -15.23 0.56 -11.01
CA THR A 171 -14.88 1.74 -11.80
C THR A 171 -15.93 2.81 -11.58
N MET A 172 -15.49 4.02 -11.27
CA MET A 172 -16.35 5.18 -10.99
C MET A 172 -15.92 6.38 -11.84
N GLN A 173 -16.85 7.29 -12.07
CA GLN A 173 -16.53 8.59 -12.66
C GLN A 173 -15.88 9.48 -11.61
N PHE A 174 -14.81 10.15 -12.00
CA PHE A 174 -14.06 11.10 -11.19
C PHE A 174 -13.97 12.41 -11.96
N ASN A 175 -14.31 13.51 -11.30
CA ASN A 175 -14.14 14.86 -11.82
C ASN A 175 -12.79 15.38 -11.32
N ILE A 176 -11.80 15.53 -12.21
CA ILE A 176 -10.47 16.01 -11.81
C ILE A 176 -10.44 17.52 -11.49
N GLN A 177 -11.53 18.26 -11.73
CA GLN A 177 -11.67 19.71 -11.51
C GLN A 177 -10.54 20.57 -12.07
N ASN A 178 -9.85 20.10 -13.11
CA ASN A 178 -8.73 20.67 -13.88
C ASN A 178 -8.39 22.16 -13.59
N LYS A 179 -7.69 22.38 -12.48
CA LYS A 179 -7.28 23.67 -11.89
C LYS A 179 -5.85 23.52 -11.35
N PRO A 180 -4.85 23.41 -12.23
CA PRO A 180 -3.46 23.25 -11.82
C PRO A 180 -2.97 24.45 -10.97
N GLU A 181 -3.59 25.63 -11.09
CA GLU A 181 -3.30 26.80 -10.25
C GLU A 181 -3.78 26.68 -8.79
N ARG A 182 -4.45 25.57 -8.46
CA ARG A 182 -4.90 25.18 -7.11
C ARG A 182 -4.56 23.72 -6.80
N ALA A 183 -3.57 23.13 -7.47
CA ALA A 183 -3.28 21.70 -7.35
C ALA A 183 -4.55 20.82 -7.45
N ASP A 184 -5.48 21.15 -8.35
CA ASP A 184 -6.74 20.43 -8.59
C ASP A 184 -7.63 20.20 -7.33
N TRP A 185 -7.57 21.08 -6.31
CA TRP A 185 -8.52 21.00 -5.18
C TRP A 185 -9.97 21.00 -5.68
N GLY A 186 -10.80 20.17 -5.08
CA GLY A 186 -12.13 19.82 -5.56
C GLY A 186 -12.19 18.47 -6.29
N ALA A 187 -11.08 17.84 -6.65
CA ALA A 187 -11.07 16.64 -7.49
C ALA A 187 -11.72 15.44 -6.75
N LYS A 188 -12.81 14.90 -7.30
CA LYS A 188 -13.73 14.03 -6.55
C LYS A 188 -14.35 12.89 -7.35
N LEU A 189 -14.79 11.85 -6.64
CA LEU A 189 -15.75 10.88 -7.17
C LEU A 189 -17.10 11.55 -7.46
N VAL A 190 -17.78 11.09 -8.50
CA VAL A 190 -19.12 11.55 -8.88
C VAL A 190 -20.17 10.56 -8.37
N ASP A 191 -20.98 11.01 -7.42
CA ASP A 191 -22.16 10.29 -6.92
C ASP A 191 -23.16 10.00 -8.07
N LYS A 192 -23.74 8.80 -8.06
CA LYS A 192 -24.79 8.36 -9.00
C LYS A 192 -26.08 9.19 -8.89
N SER A 193 -26.31 9.85 -7.75
CA SER A 193 -27.46 10.74 -7.52
C SER A 193 -27.29 12.12 -8.17
N ALA A 194 -26.05 12.53 -8.43
CA ALA A 194 -25.78 13.72 -9.24
C ALA A 194 -26.06 13.37 -10.71
N GLU A 195 -27.19 13.86 -11.24
CA GLU A 195 -27.45 13.79 -12.68
C GLU A 195 -26.23 14.34 -13.43
N LEU A 196 -25.77 13.59 -14.44
CA LEU A 196 -24.69 13.98 -15.33
C LEU A 196 -25.14 15.15 -16.23
N SER A 197 -25.23 16.34 -15.63
CA SER A 197 -25.34 17.60 -16.35
C SER A 197 -24.25 17.64 -17.40
N SER A 198 -24.62 17.87 -18.66
CA SER A 198 -23.74 17.82 -19.83
C SER A 198 -22.82 19.05 -19.93
N THR A 199 -22.31 19.47 -18.77
CA THR A 199 -21.54 20.68 -18.47
C THR A 199 -20.43 20.39 -17.46
N VAL A 200 -20.31 19.15 -16.97
CA VAL A 200 -19.15 18.73 -16.17
C VAL A 200 -18.03 18.35 -17.14
N GLU A 201 -17.21 19.33 -17.47
CA GLU A 201 -15.94 19.13 -18.14
C GLU A 201 -14.99 18.32 -17.24
N ASP A 202 -13.94 17.72 -17.83
CA ASP A 202 -12.90 16.98 -17.10
C ASP A 202 -13.37 15.76 -16.26
N LEU A 203 -14.32 14.98 -16.79
CA LEU A 203 -14.66 13.65 -16.26
C LEU A 203 -13.74 12.55 -16.82
N VAL A 204 -13.18 11.75 -15.91
CA VAL A 204 -12.40 10.53 -16.22
C VAL A 204 -12.97 9.31 -15.47
N SER A 205 -12.68 8.11 -15.95
CA SER A 205 -13.04 6.86 -15.25
C SER A 205 -11.84 6.36 -14.44
N VAL A 206 -12.01 6.13 -13.14
CA VAL A 206 -10.95 5.67 -12.23
C VAL A 206 -11.34 4.34 -11.57
N ARG A 207 -10.35 3.56 -11.15
CA ARG A 207 -10.59 2.37 -10.32
C ARG A 207 -11.00 2.81 -8.91
N SER A 208 -12.16 2.37 -8.45
CA SER A 208 -12.52 2.44 -7.04
C SER A 208 -12.08 1.15 -6.35
N ILE A 209 -11.66 1.21 -5.09
CA ILE A 209 -11.35 0.03 -4.27
C ILE A 209 -12.15 0.02 -2.98
N ASP A 210 -12.44 -1.18 -2.48
CA ASP A 210 -12.91 -1.38 -1.11
C ASP A 210 -11.74 -1.07 -0.14
N LEU A 211 -11.82 0.07 0.57
CA LEU A 211 -10.77 0.48 1.50
C LEU A 211 -10.69 -0.44 2.73
N ALA A 212 -11.79 -1.05 3.16
CA ALA A 212 -11.79 -1.99 4.29
C ALA A 212 -11.11 -3.31 3.91
N ALA A 213 -11.31 -3.80 2.67
CA ALA A 213 -10.59 -4.94 2.13
C ALA A 213 -9.09 -4.65 1.94
N PHE A 214 -8.73 -3.44 1.50
CA PHE A 214 -7.33 -3.01 1.39
C PHE A 214 -6.64 -2.94 2.76
N VAL A 215 -7.26 -2.33 3.77
CA VAL A 215 -6.70 -2.27 5.13
C VAL A 215 -6.51 -3.68 5.71
N LYS A 216 -7.38 -4.63 5.34
CA LYS A 216 -7.25 -6.06 5.69
C LYS A 216 -6.19 -6.84 4.89
N SER A 217 -5.67 -6.33 3.78
CA SER A 217 -4.56 -6.95 3.04
C SER A 217 -3.17 -6.41 3.39
N LEU A 218 -3.10 -5.35 4.21
CA LEU A 218 -1.86 -4.90 4.85
C LEU A 218 -1.38 -5.90 5.93
N PRO A 219 -0.10 -5.88 6.32
CA PRO A 219 0.37 -6.66 7.47
C PRO A 219 -0.41 -6.30 8.74
N ALA A 220 -0.78 -7.30 9.53
CA ALA A 220 -1.63 -7.09 10.72
C ALA A 220 -1.00 -6.08 11.70
N GLN A 221 -1.83 -5.17 12.25
CA GLN A 221 -1.43 -4.10 13.18
C GLN A 221 -0.35 -3.14 12.64
N SER A 222 -0.17 -3.05 11.32
CA SER A 222 0.88 -2.20 10.73
C SER A 222 0.48 -0.74 10.47
N VAL A 223 -0.80 -0.37 10.38
CA VAL A 223 -1.17 1.06 10.24
C VAL A 223 -0.99 1.76 11.58
N GLY A 224 -0.13 2.78 11.62
CA GLY A 224 0.11 3.59 12.81
C GLY A 224 -0.74 4.86 12.87
N LEU A 225 -1.12 5.40 11.70
CA LEU A 225 -1.94 6.59 11.53
C LEU A 225 -2.58 6.61 10.13
N MET A 226 -3.83 7.05 10.02
CA MET A 226 -4.49 7.32 8.74
C MET A 226 -4.88 8.80 8.59
N LYS A 227 -4.67 9.40 7.41
CA LYS A 227 -5.34 10.61 6.94
C LYS A 227 -6.47 10.19 5.99
N MET A 228 -7.62 10.83 6.08
CA MET A 228 -8.69 10.72 5.08
C MET A 228 -9.21 12.11 4.75
N ASP A 229 -8.91 12.60 3.56
CA ASP A 229 -9.76 13.60 2.91
C ASP A 229 -9.83 13.12 1.46
N ILE A 230 -11.05 12.88 0.99
CA ILE A 230 -11.32 12.30 -0.34
C ILE A 230 -12.53 13.00 -0.95
N GLU A 231 -12.65 14.30 -0.68
CA GLU A 231 -13.56 15.19 -1.41
C GLU A 231 -14.99 14.63 -1.49
N GLY A 232 -15.62 14.46 -0.32
CA GLY A 232 -17.01 14.03 -0.18
C GLY A 232 -17.23 12.51 -0.32
N ALA A 233 -16.17 11.72 -0.51
CA ALA A 233 -16.25 10.25 -0.50
C ALA A 233 -16.08 9.65 0.91
N GLU A 234 -15.86 10.47 1.94
CA GLU A 234 -15.55 10.00 3.30
C GLU A 234 -16.70 9.21 3.91
N TYR A 235 -17.93 9.73 3.84
CA TYR A 235 -19.07 9.19 4.61
C TYR A 235 -19.51 7.79 4.16
N GLU A 236 -19.66 7.56 2.86
CA GLU A 236 -19.95 6.24 2.29
C GLU A 236 -18.79 5.25 2.54
N THR A 237 -17.53 5.71 2.42
CA THR A 237 -16.36 4.88 2.73
C THR A 237 -16.32 4.51 4.21
N LEU A 238 -16.58 5.45 5.12
CA LEU A 238 -16.60 5.24 6.57
C LEU A 238 -17.78 4.39 7.03
N ALA A 239 -18.96 4.52 6.39
CA ALA A 239 -20.10 3.63 6.65
C ALA A 239 -19.73 2.17 6.40
N HIS A 240 -19.08 1.88 5.26
CA HIS A 240 -18.58 0.54 4.93
C HIS A 240 -17.44 0.11 5.85
N MET A 241 -16.48 0.99 6.18
CA MET A 241 -15.40 0.66 7.12
C MET A 241 -15.90 0.36 8.55
N LEU A 242 -17.01 0.97 8.97
CA LEU A 242 -17.73 0.59 10.20
C LEU A 242 -18.41 -0.77 10.04
N GLU A 243 -19.13 -1.01 8.94
CA GLU A 243 -19.82 -2.29 8.68
C GLU A 243 -18.86 -3.49 8.53
N LYS A 244 -17.59 -3.24 8.16
CA LYS A 244 -16.54 -4.27 8.08
C LYS A 244 -15.62 -4.32 9.32
N ASP A 245 -15.94 -3.61 10.40
CA ASP A 245 -15.17 -3.60 11.66
C ASP A 245 -13.66 -3.26 11.51
N VAL A 246 -13.29 -2.36 10.59
CA VAL A 246 -11.89 -1.91 10.41
C VAL A 246 -11.55 -0.60 11.12
N LEU A 247 -12.53 0.09 11.72
CA LEU A 247 -12.29 1.28 12.56
C LEU A 247 -12.04 0.91 14.03
N CYS A 248 -11.16 -0.07 14.21
CA CYS A 248 -10.71 -0.65 15.47
C CYS A 248 -9.18 -0.67 15.55
N SER A 249 -8.62 -0.64 16.76
CA SER A 249 -7.21 -0.28 16.98
C SER A 249 -6.18 -1.31 16.54
N ASP A 250 -6.62 -2.51 16.19
CA ASP A 250 -5.88 -3.59 15.56
C ASP A 250 -5.71 -3.41 14.04
N PHE A 251 -6.60 -2.64 13.42
CA PHE A 251 -6.50 -2.22 12.01
C PHE A 251 -6.03 -0.77 11.86
N ILE A 252 -6.68 0.17 12.54
CA ILE A 252 -6.40 1.62 12.49
C ILE A 252 -6.50 2.19 13.92
N PRO A 253 -5.38 2.37 14.66
CA PRO A 253 -5.39 2.87 16.03
C PRO A 253 -5.72 4.37 16.12
N GLU A 254 -5.43 5.14 15.09
CA GLU A 254 -5.68 6.58 15.05
C GLU A 254 -5.85 7.09 13.62
N MET A 255 -6.72 8.07 13.44
CA MET A 255 -6.88 8.81 12.19
C MET A 255 -7.18 10.29 12.40
N PHE A 256 -7.13 11.05 11.31
CA PHE A 256 -7.64 12.40 11.17
C PHE A 256 -8.26 12.58 9.78
N MET A 257 -9.15 13.56 9.63
CA MET A 257 -9.88 13.79 8.39
C MET A 257 -10.39 15.22 8.25
N GLU A 258 -10.58 15.68 7.01
CA GLU A 258 -11.54 16.76 6.74
C GLU A 258 -12.98 16.18 6.75
N ALA A 259 -13.94 16.92 7.30
CA ALA A 259 -15.34 16.53 7.33
C ALA A 259 -16.15 17.42 6.37
N HIS A 260 -16.07 17.10 5.07
CA HIS A 260 -16.77 17.81 3.99
C HIS A 260 -18.28 17.96 4.27
N GLY A 261 -18.85 19.17 4.15
CA GLY A 261 -20.29 19.42 4.37
C GLY A 261 -21.24 18.81 3.31
N TRP A 262 -20.68 18.07 2.35
CA TRP A 262 -21.31 17.47 1.18
C TRP A 262 -20.62 16.11 0.90
N GLY A 263 -21.20 15.25 0.06
CA GLY A 263 -20.67 13.90 -0.19
C GLY A 263 -21.74 12.81 -0.31
N ASP A 264 -21.37 11.62 -0.77
CA ASP A 264 -22.28 10.47 -0.82
C ASP A 264 -22.58 9.98 0.61
N ILE A 265 -23.85 9.72 0.91
CA ILE A 265 -24.32 9.25 2.21
C ILE A 265 -25.27 8.04 2.05
N SER A 266 -25.15 7.28 0.96
CA SER A 266 -26.01 6.13 0.63
C SER A 266 -26.18 5.15 1.79
N HIS A 267 -25.11 4.87 2.55
CA HIS A 267 -25.14 4.06 3.76
C HIS A 267 -24.78 4.82 5.06
N TRP A 268 -24.56 6.15 4.99
CA TRP A 268 -24.22 6.98 6.16
C TRP A 268 -25.46 7.57 6.82
N THR A 269 -25.66 7.28 8.11
CA THR A 269 -26.87 7.67 8.87
C THR A 269 -26.71 8.94 9.71
N GLY A 270 -25.50 9.49 9.83
CA GLY A 270 -25.22 10.71 10.58
C GLY A 270 -25.33 11.99 9.75
N SER A 271 -25.12 13.15 10.38
CA SER A 271 -24.85 14.39 9.63
C SER A 271 -23.48 14.35 8.96
N ARG A 272 -23.28 15.20 7.95
CA ARG A 272 -21.97 15.45 7.34
C ARG A 272 -21.17 16.47 8.16
N THR A 273 -20.74 16.06 9.36
CA THR A 273 -19.89 16.87 10.25
C THR A 273 -18.91 15.99 11.01
N PHE A 274 -17.81 16.58 11.50
CA PHE A 274 -16.78 15.88 12.25
C PHE A 274 -17.32 15.21 13.53
N GLU A 275 -18.25 15.87 14.21
CA GLU A 275 -18.85 15.37 15.46
C GLU A 275 -19.68 14.10 15.23
N ALA A 276 -20.44 14.04 14.14
CA ALA A 276 -21.21 12.85 13.79
C ALA A 276 -20.32 11.68 13.37
N VAL A 277 -19.17 11.95 12.74
CA VAL A 277 -18.16 10.91 12.50
C VAL A 277 -17.54 10.45 13.83
N ALA A 278 -17.20 11.37 14.72
CA ALA A 278 -16.69 11.04 16.05
C ALA A 278 -17.68 10.18 16.86
N GLU A 279 -18.98 10.50 16.80
CA GLU A 279 -20.05 9.72 17.43
C GLU A 279 -20.15 8.31 16.81
N ALA A 280 -20.17 8.21 15.48
CA ALA A 280 -20.23 6.93 14.77
C ALA A 280 -19.03 6.03 15.12
N LEU A 281 -17.79 6.56 15.06
CA LEU A 281 -16.58 5.83 15.47
C LEU A 281 -16.61 5.45 16.96
N SER A 282 -17.17 6.30 17.83
CA SER A 282 -17.37 5.98 19.24
C SER A 282 -18.36 4.84 19.49
N SER A 283 -19.22 4.54 18.52
CA SER A 283 -20.20 3.44 18.56
C SER A 283 -19.70 2.11 17.96
N ALA A 284 -18.58 2.12 17.24
CA ALA A 284 -18.09 0.98 16.44
C ALA A 284 -17.97 -0.35 17.21
N SER A 285 -18.22 -1.47 16.54
CA SER A 285 -18.39 -2.81 17.13
C SER A 285 -17.09 -3.58 17.39
N CYS A 286 -16.05 -2.87 17.86
CA CYS A 286 -14.75 -3.47 18.14
C CYS A 286 -14.80 -4.58 19.21
N SER A 287 -13.89 -5.55 19.11
CA SER A 287 -13.74 -6.62 20.10
C SER A 287 -13.39 -6.08 21.49
N ALA A 288 -13.65 -6.86 22.54
CA ALA A 288 -13.39 -6.45 23.93
C ALA A 288 -11.90 -6.21 24.25
N GLU A 289 -10.97 -6.67 23.40
CA GLU A 289 -9.52 -6.49 23.56
C GLU A 289 -8.98 -5.30 22.74
N THR A 290 -9.79 -4.77 21.82
CA THR A 290 -9.43 -3.70 20.87
C THR A 290 -10.14 -2.40 21.20
N GLN A 291 -9.42 -1.28 21.13
CA GLN A 291 -10.03 0.05 21.24
C GLN A 291 -10.64 0.46 19.90
N ARG A 292 -11.50 1.49 19.90
CA ARG A 292 -12.00 2.14 18.68
C ARG A 292 -10.92 3.05 18.10
N THR A 293 -10.92 3.27 16.78
CA THR A 293 -10.02 4.25 16.15
C THR A 293 -10.15 5.61 16.82
N LYS A 294 -9.05 6.18 17.32
CA LYS A 294 -9.06 7.57 17.80
C LYS A 294 -9.15 8.53 16.61
N LEU A 295 -10.23 9.31 16.55
CA LEU A 295 -10.36 10.41 15.59
C LEU A 295 -9.73 11.69 16.18
N ASN A 296 -9.02 12.45 15.35
CA ASN A 296 -8.49 13.77 15.71
C ASN A 296 -9.10 14.83 14.80
N SER A 297 -9.51 15.95 15.40
CA SER A 297 -9.83 17.17 14.67
C SER A 297 -8.51 17.82 14.27
N LEU A 298 -7.99 17.39 13.12
CA LEU A 298 -6.80 17.91 12.49
C LEU A 298 -7.08 18.04 11.00
N ASP A 299 -6.84 19.24 10.53
CA ASP A 299 -6.92 19.71 9.16
C ASP A 299 -5.61 20.48 8.93
N ASP A 300 -4.83 20.13 7.90
CA ASP A 300 -3.44 20.61 7.73
C ASP A 300 -3.17 21.15 6.33
N GLU A 301 -4.01 22.11 5.96
CA GLU A 301 -4.01 22.86 4.70
C GLU A 301 -2.81 23.84 4.57
N THR A 302 -1.74 23.59 5.33
CA THR A 302 -0.45 24.24 5.15
C THR A 302 0.31 23.56 4.01
N TYR A 303 1.01 24.37 3.18
CA TYR A 303 1.87 23.90 2.09
C TYR A 303 1.19 23.12 0.93
N LEU A 304 -0.13 23.23 0.76
CA LEU A 304 -0.90 22.58 -0.32
C LEU A 304 -0.45 22.85 -1.77
N MET A 305 0.44 23.82 -1.97
CA MET A 305 1.00 24.21 -3.28
C MET A 305 2.51 23.90 -3.39
N ASP A 306 3.08 23.17 -2.43
CA ASP A 306 4.46 22.66 -2.49
C ASP A 306 4.46 21.30 -3.22
N ASP A 307 4.57 21.36 -4.55
CA ASP A 307 4.75 20.20 -5.43
C ASP A 307 6.09 19.48 -5.24
N GLY A 308 7.03 20.05 -4.48
CA GLY A 308 8.35 19.46 -4.26
C GLY A 308 9.31 19.60 -5.43
N VAL A 309 8.90 20.34 -6.48
CA VAL A 309 9.86 20.90 -7.42
C VAL A 309 10.67 21.91 -6.63
N ILE A 310 11.95 21.60 -6.39
CA ILE A 310 12.91 22.59 -5.93
C ILE A 310 12.93 23.68 -7.01
N LYS A 311 12.28 24.79 -6.72
CA LYS A 311 12.38 26.01 -7.52
C LYS A 311 13.83 26.42 -7.46
N VAL A 312 14.55 26.17 -8.55
CA VAL A 312 15.86 26.76 -8.78
C VAL A 312 15.58 28.25 -8.89
N ASP A 313 15.85 28.99 -7.81
CA ASP A 313 15.68 30.44 -7.81
C ASP A 313 16.54 31.02 -8.95
N ASP A 314 15.89 31.70 -9.89
CA ASP A 314 16.58 32.45 -10.94
C ASP A 314 17.40 33.57 -10.27
N GLU A 315 18.69 33.31 -10.03
CA GLU A 315 19.62 34.27 -9.44
C GLU A 315 19.61 35.60 -10.20
N LYS A 316 19.41 36.70 -9.47
CA LYS A 316 19.36 38.09 -9.97
C LYS A 316 20.34 39.00 -9.23
#